data_AF-A0A3M1LSP3-F1
#
_entry.id   AF-A0A3M1LSP3-F1
#
_cell.length_a   1.000
_cell.length_b   1.000
_cell.length_c   1.000
_cell.angle_alpha   90.00
_cell.angle_beta   90.00
_cell.angle_gamma   90.00
#
_symmetry.space_group_name_H-M   'P 1'
#
loop_
_entity.id
_entity.type
_entity.pdbx_description
1 polymer ?
#
loop_
_entity_poly.entity_id
_entity_poly.type
_entity_poly.pdbx_seq_one_letter_code
_entity_poly.pdbx_strand_id
1 'polypeptide(L)'
;MGKARVHRLQSFVLLLLLLSGWGLWRLYAALVVGLPSPDELYRRRRAPSTRLLDRHGRLLYEIVDPHAGRHTPLALDRIPLYC
;
A
#
# COMPACT_ATOMS: atom_id res chain seq x y z
N MET A 1 5.18 -45.71 -29.41
CA MET A 1 5.68 -45.39 -28.05
C MET A 1 5.69 -43.90 -27.65
N GLY A 2 5.27 -42.93 -28.48
CA GLY A 2 5.42 -41.48 -28.16
C GLY A 2 4.35 -40.85 -27.23
N LYS A 3 3.08 -41.24 -27.35
CA LYS A 3 1.95 -40.57 -26.64
C LYS A 3 2.05 -40.64 -25.11
N ALA A 4 2.46 -41.78 -24.56
CA ALA A 4 2.62 -41.97 -23.11
C ALA A 4 3.78 -41.16 -22.50
N ARG A 5 4.74 -40.71 -23.32
CA ARG A 5 5.85 -39.83 -22.89
C ARG A 5 5.39 -38.37 -22.89
N VAL A 6 4.61 -37.98 -23.90
CA VAL A 6 4.00 -36.65 -24.01
C VAL A 6 2.99 -36.41 -22.88
N HIS A 7 2.10 -37.36 -22.59
CA HIS A 7 1.17 -37.22 -21.46
C HIS A 7 1.88 -37.11 -20.11
N ARG A 8 2.97 -37.86 -19.88
CA ARG A 8 3.77 -37.73 -18.65
C ARG A 8 4.45 -36.38 -18.53
N LEU A 9 4.99 -35.85 -19.63
CA LEU A 9 5.59 -34.52 -19.66
C LEU A 9 4.53 -33.43 -19.43
N GLN A 10 3.36 -33.56 -20.06
CA GLN A 10 2.23 -32.64 -19.87
C GLN A 10 1.75 -32.63 -18.42
N SER A 11 1.56 -33.79 -17.78
CA SER A 11 1.20 -33.87 -16.36
C SER A 11 2.25 -33.22 -15.47
N PHE A 12 3.54 -33.38 -15.77
CA PHE A 12 4.62 -32.78 -15.01
C PHE A 12 4.64 -31.24 -15.14
N VAL A 13 4.46 -30.72 -16.36
CA VAL A 13 4.38 -29.27 -16.61
C VAL A 13 3.16 -28.67 -15.91
N LEU A 14 2.00 -29.34 -15.97
CA LEU A 14 0.79 -28.90 -15.28
C LEU A 14 0.97 -28.88 -13.76
N LEU A 15 1.65 -29.89 -13.19
CA LEU A 15 1.96 -29.94 -11.76
C LEU A 15 2.86 -28.76 -11.35
N LEU A 16 3.89 -28.46 -12.14
CA LEU A 16 4.80 -27.33 -11.91
C LEU A 16 4.05 -25.99 -11.95
N LEU A 17 3.16 -25.82 -12.92
CA LEU A 17 2.30 -24.62 -13.04
C LEU A 17 1.40 -24.47 -11.81
N LEU A 18 0.74 -25.54 -11.38
CA LEU A 18 -0.10 -25.54 -10.18
C LEU A 18 0.68 -25.18 -8.92
N LEU A 19 1.86 -25.78 -8.73
CA LEU A 19 2.72 -25.49 -7.58
C LEU A 19 3.21 -24.05 -7.59
N SER A 20 3.60 -23.53 -8.76
CA SER A 20 4.02 -22.14 -8.90
C SER A 20 2.87 -21.17 -8.59
N GLY A 21 1.69 -21.40 -9.17
CA GLY A 21 0.50 -20.57 -8.93
C GLY A 21 0.08 -20.59 -7.46
N TRP A 22 0.14 -21.75 -6.81
CA TRP A 22 -0.15 -21.86 -5.39
C TRP A 22 0.88 -21.11 -4.52
N GLY A 23 2.17 -21.20 -4.86
CA GLY A 23 3.23 -20.46 -4.20
C GLY A 23 3.07 -18.94 -4.32
N LEU A 24 2.80 -18.44 -5.54
CA LEU A 24 2.52 -17.03 -5.81
C LEU A 24 1.29 -16.54 -5.04
N TRP A 25 0.21 -17.31 -5.02
CA TRP A 25 -1.00 -16.95 -4.29
C TRP A 25 -0.76 -16.85 -2.79
N ARG A 26 0.00 -17.80 -2.20
CA ARG A 26 0.36 -17.73 -0.78
C ARG A 26 1.24 -16.53 -0.45
N LEU A 27 2.20 -16.21 -1.31
CA LEU A 27 3.05 -15.02 -1.15
C LEU A 27 2.21 -13.74 -1.15
N TYR A 28 1.31 -13.62 -2.14
CA TYR A 28 0.39 -12.49 -2.23
C TYR A 28 -0.51 -12.40 -0.99
N ALA A 29 -1.11 -13.51 -0.56
CA ALA A 29 -1.95 -13.54 0.63
C ALA A 29 -1.18 -13.13 1.90
N ALA A 30 0.05 -13.60 2.07
CA ALA A 30 0.90 -13.23 3.21
C ALA A 30 1.22 -11.72 3.23
N LEU A 31 1.33 -11.08 2.07
CA LEU A 31 1.60 -9.65 1.95
C LEU A 31 0.38 -8.77 2.18
N VAL A 32 -0.84 -9.27 1.93
CA VAL A 32 -2.03 -8.40 1.82
C VAL A 32 -3.12 -8.71 2.87
N VAL A 33 -3.25 -9.96 3.35
CA VAL A 33 -4.37 -10.36 4.22
C VAL A 33 -4.45 -9.58 5.53
N GLY A 34 -3.33 -9.11 6.06
CA GLY A 34 -3.27 -8.33 7.30
C GLY A 34 -3.34 -6.82 7.12
N LEU A 35 -3.42 -6.31 5.88
CA LEU A 35 -3.37 -4.88 5.64
C LEU A 35 -4.76 -4.25 5.83
N PRO A 36 -4.85 -3.08 6.50
CA PRO A 36 -6.09 -2.33 6.57
C PRO A 36 -6.54 -1.90 5.18
N SER A 37 -7.84 -1.67 5.01
CA SER A 37 -8.37 -1.11 3.78
C SER A 37 -7.72 0.26 3.48
N PRO A 38 -7.46 0.63 2.21
CA PRO A 38 -6.91 1.95 1.87
C PRO A 38 -7.75 3.11 2.40
N ASP A 39 -9.07 2.93 2.48
CA ASP A 39 -10.01 3.93 3.01
C ASP A 39 -9.85 4.18 4.51
N GLU A 40 -9.25 3.25 5.26
CA GLU A 40 -8.93 3.43 6.68
C GLU A 40 -7.66 4.25 6.91
N LEU A 41 -6.77 4.37 5.92
CA LEU A 41 -5.51 5.12 6.05
C LEU A 41 -5.76 6.59 6.38
N TYR A 42 -6.83 7.17 5.83
CA TYR A 42 -7.23 8.55 6.10
C TYR A 42 -7.86 8.70 7.48
N ARG A 43 -8.60 7.68 7.95
CA ARG A 43 -9.24 7.68 9.28
C ARG A 43 -8.25 7.60 10.44
N ARG A 44 -7.10 6.94 10.25
CA ARG A 44 -6.05 6.79 11.27
C ARG A 44 -4.82 7.68 11.04
N ARG A 45 -4.88 8.62 10.08
CA ARG A 45 -3.75 9.49 9.78
C ARG A 45 -3.49 10.42 10.96
N ARG A 46 -2.34 10.26 11.63
CA ARG A 46 -1.88 11.21 12.65
C ARG A 46 -1.73 12.59 12.00
N ALA A 47 -2.07 13.65 12.74
CA ALA A 47 -1.78 15.00 12.30
C ALA A 47 -0.27 15.11 11.99
N PRO A 48 0.13 15.67 10.84
CA PRO A 48 1.53 15.69 10.43
C PRO A 48 2.43 16.55 11.33
N SER A 49 1.84 17.49 12.07
CA SER A 49 2.53 18.41 12.98
C SER A 49 1.60 18.82 14.12
N THR A 50 2.19 19.28 15.22
CA THR A 50 1.45 19.89 16.32
C THR A 50 1.47 21.40 16.15
N ARG A 51 0.29 22.03 16.09
CA ARG A 51 0.14 23.49 15.92
C ARG A 51 -0.29 24.14 17.24
N LEU A 52 0.52 25.09 17.72
CA LEU A 52 0.17 25.95 18.85
C LEU A 52 -0.48 27.23 18.30
N LEU A 53 -1.71 27.49 18.74
CA LEU A 53 -2.51 28.63 18.31
C LEU A 53 -2.67 29.62 19.47
N ASP A 54 -2.85 30.91 19.14
CA ASP A 54 -3.28 31.91 20.12
C ASP A 54 -4.79 31.80 20.40
N ARG A 55 -5.30 32.65 21.33
CA ARG A 55 -6.71 32.68 21.71
C ARG A 55 -7.68 33.07 20.56
N HIS A 56 -7.15 33.62 19.47
CA HIS A 56 -7.89 34.01 18.27
C HIS A 56 -7.69 33.01 17.11
N GLY A 57 -7.04 31.86 17.37
CA GLY A 57 -6.79 30.82 16.37
C GLY A 57 -5.60 31.12 15.43
N ARG A 58 -4.79 32.14 15.70
CA ARG A 58 -3.60 32.45 14.88
C ARG A 58 -2.44 31.53 15.25
N LEU A 59 -1.72 31.03 14.26
CA LEU A 59 -0.57 30.14 14.46
C LEU A 59 0.57 30.89 15.18
N LEU A 60 0.97 30.39 16.35
CA LEU A 60 2.12 30.87 17.10
C LEU A 60 3.37 30.05 16.79
N TYR A 61 3.22 28.73 16.75
CA TYR A 61 4.32 27.80 16.49
C TYR A 61 3.82 26.47 15.92
N GLU A 62 4.67 25.81 15.14
CA GLU A 62 4.40 24.47 14.58
C GLU A 62 5.58 23.56 14.95
N ILE A 63 5.31 22.50 15.72
CA ILE A 63 6.28 21.46 16.02
C ILE A 63 6.25 20.46 14.87
N VAL A 64 7.36 20.38 14.15
CA VAL A 64 7.53 19.53 12.97
C VAL A 64 8.43 18.35 13.34
N ASP A 65 8.09 17.16 12.86
CA ASP A 65 8.97 15.99 12.97
C ASP A 65 10.27 16.25 12.18
N PRO A 66 11.46 16.12 12.79
CA PRO A 66 12.73 16.45 12.15
C PRO A 66 13.09 15.52 10.99
N HIS A 67 12.51 14.32 10.93
CA HIS A 67 12.75 13.33 9.88
C HIS A 67 11.66 13.34 8.81
N ALA A 68 10.45 13.77 9.14
CA ALA A 68 9.37 13.90 8.16
C ALA A 68 9.40 15.25 7.44
N GLY A 69 9.78 16.34 8.12
CA GLY A 69 9.63 17.70 7.59
C GLY A 69 8.18 18.19 7.65
N ARG A 70 7.90 19.34 7.02
CA ARG A 70 6.59 20.00 7.11
C ARG A 70 5.63 19.46 6.05
N HIS A 71 4.51 18.88 6.48
CA HIS A 71 3.47 18.35 5.58
C HIS A 71 2.13 18.99 5.85
N THR A 72 1.41 19.38 4.80
CA THR A 72 0.00 19.78 4.88
C THR A 72 -0.82 18.83 4.03
N PRO A 73 -1.79 18.09 4.61
CA PRO A 73 -2.66 17.23 3.81
C PRO A 73 -3.47 18.11 2.87
N LEU A 74 -3.26 17.92 1.57
CA LEU A 74 -3.97 18.59 0.51
C LEU A 74 -4.85 17.56 -0.20
N ALA A 75 -6.14 17.85 -0.31
CA ALA A 75 -7.04 17.01 -1.08
C ALA A 75 -6.70 17.12 -2.57
N LEU A 76 -6.87 16.02 -3.32
CA LEU A 76 -6.42 15.92 -4.71
C LEU A 76 -7.11 16.96 -5.62
N ASP A 77 -8.38 17.25 -5.37
CA ASP A 77 -9.19 18.26 -6.04
C ASP A 77 -8.74 19.70 -5.77
N ARG A 78 -7.90 19.92 -4.75
CA ARG A 78 -7.31 21.23 -4.42
C ARG A 78 -5.93 21.44 -5.02
N ILE A 79 -5.38 20.44 -5.72
CA ILE A 79 -4.11 20.58 -6.42
C ILE A 79 -4.37 21.33 -7.74
N PRO A 80 -3.74 22.49 -7.98
CA PRO A 80 -3.95 23.23 -9.22
C PRO A 80 -3.40 22.43 -10.42
N LEU A 81 -4.11 22.45 -11.55
CA LEU A 81 -3.73 21.73 -12.76
C LEU A 81 -2.56 22.37 -13.51
N TYR A 82 -2.28 23.64 -13.21
CA TYR A 82 -1.24 24.45 -13.82
C TYR A 82 -0.63 25.39 -12.78
N CYS A 83 0.61 25.82 -13.03
CA CYS A 83 1.34 26.77 -12.19
C CYS A 83 0.92 28.22 -12.46
#